data_AF-A0A4C1YEY6-F1
#
_entry.id   AF-A0A4C1YEY6-F1
#
_cell.length_a   1.000
_cell.length_b   1.000
_cell.length_c   1.000
_cell.angle_alpha   90.00
_cell.angle_beta   90.00
_cell.angle_gamma   90.00
#
_symmetry.space_group_name_H-M   'P 1'
#
loop_
_entity.id
_entity.type
_entity.pdbx_description
1 polymer ?
#
loop_
_entity_poly.entity_id
_entity_poly.type
_entity_poly.pdbx_seq_one_letter_code
_entity_poly.pdbx_strand_id
1 'polypeptide(L)'
;MASISERVQRTHTQPSLIDEAMMNHFGAIITAALLAKAKELLLIGDINQIPHIDRHNVFPMSYEKPNAVAKSPENCYDLTETPWM
;
A
#
# COMPACT_ATOMS: atom_id res chain seq x y z
N MET A 1 -17.84 11.27 15.63
CA MET A 1 -17.01 10.99 14.45
C MET A 1 -15.60 10.78 14.94
N ALA A 2 -15.14 9.53 15.00
CA ALA A 2 -13.80 9.21 15.47
C ALA A 2 -12.78 9.62 14.38
N SER A 3 -11.80 10.43 14.78
CA SER A 3 -10.67 10.79 13.92
C SER A 3 -9.95 9.52 13.46
N ILE A 4 -9.37 9.52 12.26
CA ILE A 4 -8.51 8.43 11.75
C ILE A 4 -7.45 8.03 12.80
N SER A 5 -7.03 8.98 13.63
CA SER A 5 -6.14 8.79 14.79
C SER A 5 -6.66 7.79 15.83
N GLU A 6 -7.97 7.74 16.12
CA GLU A 6 -8.55 6.84 17.13
C GLU A 6 -8.65 5.37 16.65
N ARG A 7 -8.67 5.12 15.34
CA ARG A 7 -8.72 3.75 14.80
C ARG A 7 -7.35 3.08 14.76
N VAL A 8 -6.27 3.86 14.72
CA VAL A 8 -4.88 3.36 14.75
C VAL A 8 -4.51 2.79 16.13
N GLN A 9 -5.26 3.09 17.20
CA GLN A 9 -4.87 2.80 18.58
C GLN A 9 -5.31 1.45 19.16
N ARG A 10 -5.72 0.46 18.35
CA ARG A 10 -6.11 -0.86 18.89
C ARG A 10 -5.38 -2.02 18.22
N THR A 11 -4.06 -2.12 18.40
CA THR A 11 -3.33 -3.34 18.82
C THR A 11 -1.87 -2.97 19.11
N HIS A 12 -1.23 -3.63 20.08
CA HIS A 12 0.16 -3.37 20.53
C HIS A 12 1.22 -3.89 19.52
N THR A 13 1.11 -3.51 18.25
CA THR A 13 2.16 -3.64 17.23
C THR A 13 1.86 -2.60 16.17
N GLN A 14 2.69 -1.57 16.05
CA GLN A 14 2.52 -0.58 14.98
C GLN A 14 2.65 -1.30 13.63
N PRO A 15 1.75 -1.06 12.65
CA PRO A 15 1.89 -1.62 11.31
C PRO A 15 3.22 -1.18 10.70
N SER A 16 3.87 -2.08 9.96
CA SER A 16 5.08 -1.69 9.24
C SER A 16 4.69 -0.80 8.07
N LEU A 17 5.26 0.41 8.06
CA LEU A 17 5.00 1.42 7.05
C LEU A 17 5.97 1.25 5.89
N ILE A 18 5.44 1.26 4.67
CA ILE A 18 6.23 1.28 3.44
C ILE A 18 5.78 2.50 2.65
N ASP A 19 6.67 3.48 2.59
CA ASP A 19 6.53 4.65 1.74
C ASP A 19 6.95 4.32 0.30
N GLU A 20 6.43 5.06 -0.67
CA GLU A 20 6.64 4.83 -2.10
C GLU A 20 6.35 3.40 -2.56
N ALA A 21 5.34 2.77 -1.95
CA ALA A 21 5.02 1.36 -2.16
C ALA A 21 4.70 1.05 -3.64
N MET A 22 4.14 2.00 -4.38
CA MET A 22 3.81 1.82 -5.80
C MET A 22 5.04 1.77 -6.71
N MET A 23 6.19 2.26 -6.25
CA MET A 23 7.44 2.23 -7.01
C MET A 23 8.17 0.88 -6.91
N ASN A 24 7.72 -0.03 -6.04
CA ASN A 24 8.40 -1.30 -5.80
C ASN A 24 7.58 -2.49 -6.29
N HIS A 25 8.26 -3.58 -6.62
CA HIS A 25 7.59 -4.81 -7.02
C HIS A 25 6.78 -5.38 -5.84
N PHE A 26 5.51 -5.72 -6.06
CA PHE A 26 4.64 -6.20 -4.98
C PHE A 26 5.19 -7.45 -4.28
N GLY A 27 5.81 -8.37 -5.02
CA GLY A 27 6.47 -9.53 -4.42
C GLY A 27 7.65 -9.17 -3.51
N ALA A 28 8.35 -8.06 -3.79
CA ALA A 28 9.43 -7.58 -2.92
C ALA A 28 8.87 -7.00 -1.62
N ILE A 29 7.77 -6.26 -1.69
CA ILE A 29 7.02 -5.75 -0.54
C ILE A 29 6.57 -6.89 0.38
N ILE A 30 5.92 -7.91 -0.18
CA ILE A 30 5.48 -9.08 0.58
C ILE A 30 6.66 -9.84 1.19
N THR A 31 7.75 -10.02 0.44
CA THR A 31 8.95 -10.68 0.94
C THR A 31 9.55 -9.92 2.13
N ALA A 32 9.68 -8.60 2.02
CA ALA A 32 10.17 -7.75 3.09
C ALA A 32 9.28 -7.85 4.34
N ALA A 33 7.96 -7.84 4.16
CA ALA A 33 7.00 -7.98 5.25
C ALA A 33 7.12 -9.34 5.97
N LEU A 34 7.25 -10.42 5.21
CA LEU A 34 7.44 -11.77 5.75
C LEU A 34 8.75 -11.88 6.54
N LEU A 35 9.84 -11.33 6.00
CA LEU A 35 11.15 -11.30 6.68
C LEU A 35 11.10 -10.47 7.97
N ALA A 36 10.40 -9.34 7.94
CA ALA A 36 10.18 -8.48 9.10
C ALA A 36 9.21 -9.09 10.14
N LYS A 37 8.55 -10.22 9.81
CA LYS A 37 7.45 -10.80 10.60
C LYS A 37 6.36 -9.76 10.89
N ALA A 38 6.11 -8.88 9.93
CA ALA A 38 5.11 -7.83 10.05
C ALA A 38 3.72 -8.46 10.14
N LYS A 39 2.97 -8.10 11.18
CA LYS A 39 1.59 -8.55 11.37
C LYS A 39 0.61 -7.77 10.48
N GLU A 40 0.90 -6.49 10.29
CA GLU A 40 0.11 -5.55 9.51
C GLU A 40 1.05 -4.66 8.70
N LEU A 41 0.61 -4.28 7.49
CA LEU A 41 1.33 -3.40 6.56
C LEU A 41 0.47 -2.19 6.24
N LEU A 42 1.09 -1.01 6.30
CA LEU A 42 0.53 0.21 5.76
C LEU A 42 1.36 0.63 4.55
N LEU A 43 0.77 0.54 3.36
CA LEU A 43 1.39 0.92 2.10
C LEU A 43 0.95 2.34 1.74
N ILE A 44 1.90 3.24 1.53
CA ILE A 44 1.65 4.61 1.10
C ILE A 44 2.32 4.80 -0.26
N GLY A 45 1.61 5.44 -1.18
CA GLY A 45 2.14 5.75 -2.51
C GLY A 45 1.16 6.61 -3.30
N ASP A 46 1.63 7.16 -4.40
CA ASP A 46 0.87 8.03 -5.28
C ASP A 46 0.53 7.31 -6.60
N ILE A 47 -0.77 7.21 -6.88
CA ILE A 47 -1.30 6.56 -8.09
C ILE A 47 -0.93 7.31 -9.39
N ASN A 48 -0.60 8.61 -9.28
CA ASN A 48 -0.24 9.46 -10.41
C ASN A 48 1.28 9.53 -10.63
N GLN A 49 2.08 8.93 -9.75
CA GLN A 49 3.52 8.82 -9.93
C GLN A 49 3.91 7.59 -10.77
N ILE A 50 5.19 7.51 -11.11
CA ILE A 50 5.74 6.42 -11.91
C ILE A 50 5.72 5.13 -11.06
N PRO A 51 4.99 4.08 -11.47
CA PRO A 51 4.97 2.82 -10.74
C PRO A 51 6.28 2.06 -10.93
N HIS A 52 6.43 0.93 -10.23
CA HIS A 52 7.51 -0.02 -10.47
C HIS A 52 7.70 -0.31 -11.97
N ILE A 53 8.93 -0.23 -12.47
CA ILE A 53 9.25 -0.56 -13.86
C ILE A 53 10.05 -1.86 -13.88
N ASP A 54 9.51 -2.90 -14.51
CA ASP A 54 10.32 -4.08 -14.82
C ASP A 54 11.33 -3.77 -15.93
N ARG A 55 12.58 -3.54 -15.52
CA ARG A 55 13.69 -3.23 -16.43
C ARG A 55 14.28 -4.46 -17.12
N HIS A 56 14.07 -5.64 -16.55
CA HIS A 56 14.70 -6.88 -17.01
C HIS A 56 13.73 -7.74 -17.81
N ASN A 57 12.43 -7.44 -17.75
CA ASN A 57 11.36 -8.13 -18.45
C ASN A 57 11.43 -9.65 -18.25
N VAL A 58 11.74 -10.05 -17.01
CA VAL A 58 12.00 -11.46 -16.66
C VAL A 58 10.70 -12.26 -16.72
N PHE A 59 9.58 -11.61 -16.39
CA PHE A 59 8.25 -12.19 -16.43
C PHE A 59 7.23 -11.18 -16.99
N PRO A 60 6.18 -11.65 -17.70
CA PRO A 60 5.09 -10.77 -18.09
C PRO A 60 4.43 -10.17 -16.84
N MET A 61 4.34 -8.85 -16.79
CA MET A 61 3.81 -8.08 -15.66
C MET A 61 2.52 -7.36 -16.07
N SER A 62 1.46 -7.49 -15.26
CA SER A 62 0.27 -6.65 -15.38
C SER A 62 0.30 -5.55 -14.32
N TYR A 63 -0.17 -4.36 -14.70
CA TYR A 63 -0.29 -3.22 -13.81
C TYR A 63 -1.77 -3.02 -13.48
N GLU A 64 -2.12 -3.29 -12.23
CA GLU A 64 -3.48 -3.13 -11.72
C GLU A 64 -3.54 -1.94 -10.77
N LYS A 65 -4.66 -1.21 -10.80
CA LYS A 65 -4.89 -0.14 -9.82
C LYS A 65 -5.12 -0.76 -8.44
N PRO A 66 -4.62 -0.16 -7.34
CA PRO A 66 -4.87 -0.64 -5.98
C PRO A 66 -6.36 -0.86 -5.69
N ASN A 67 -7.21 0.07 -6.15
CA ASN A 67 -8.67 0.00 -5.98
C ASN A 67 -9.33 -1.19 -6.70
N ALA A 68 -8.69 -1.76 -7.73
CA ALA A 68 -9.19 -2.95 -8.41
C ALA A 68 -8.88 -4.25 -7.63
N VAL A 69 -7.84 -4.23 -6.80
CA VAL A 69 -7.34 -5.39 -6.04
C VAL A 69 -7.84 -5.38 -4.60
N ALA A 70 -8.00 -4.20 -4.01
CA ALA A 70 -8.54 -4.04 -2.67
C ALA A 70 -10.04 -4.43 -2.67
N LYS A 71 -10.35 -5.54 -2.00
CA LYS A 71 -11.72 -6.09 -1.92
C LYS A 71 -12.70 -5.20 -1.18
N SER A 72 -12.22 -4.17 -0.48
CA SER A 72 -13.08 -3.29 0.28
C SER A 72 -12.53 -1.88 0.45
N PRO A 73 -13.37 -0.84 0.28
CA PRO A 73 -12.97 0.57 0.31
C PRO A 73 -12.48 1.02 1.69
N GLU A 74 -12.77 0.29 2.77
CA GLU A 74 -12.23 0.59 4.10
C GLU A 74 -10.74 0.25 4.28
N ASN A 75 -10.13 -0.43 3.31
CA ASN A 75 -8.72 -0.83 3.35
C ASN A 75 -7.85 -0.13 2.30
N CYS A 76 -8.46 0.64 1.38
CA CYS A 76 -7.76 1.40 0.35
C CYS A 76 -8.36 2.80 0.27
N TYR A 77 -7.58 3.79 0.66
CA TYR A 77 -8.01 5.19 0.71
C TYR A 77 -7.39 5.94 -0.48
N ASP A 78 -8.22 6.37 -1.42
CA ASP A 78 -7.80 7.30 -2.45
C ASP A 78 -7.92 8.74 -1.92
N LEU A 79 -6.78 9.34 -1.58
CA LEU A 79 -6.75 10.71 -1.05
C LEU A 79 -7.01 11.76 -2.15
N THR A 80 -6.88 11.39 -3.44
CA THR A 80 -7.12 12.32 -4.56
C THR A 80 -8.61 12.61 -4.79
N GLU A 81 -9.49 11.73 -4.29
CA GLU A 81 -10.95 11.93 -4.35
C GLU A 81 -11.50 12.75 -3.18
N THR A 82 -10.64 13.19 -2.23
CA THR A 82 -11.09 14.00 -1.10
C THR A 82 -11.19 15.49 -1.48
N PRO A 83 -12.35 16.17 -1.32
CA PRO A 83 -12.57 17.52 -1.86
C PRO A 83 -11.74 18.65 -1.23
N TRP A 84 -10.86 18.35 -0.27
CA TRP A 84 -10.21 19.34 0.59
C TRP A 84 -8.68 19.18 0.66
N MET A 85 -8.11 18.26 -0.13
CA MET A 85 -6.68 18.18 -0.44
C MET A 85 -6.47 18.55 -1.90
#